data_AF-A0A403MA16-F1
#
_entry.id   AF-A0A403MA16-F1
#
_cell.length_a   1.000
_cell.length_b   1.000
_cell.length_c   1.000
_cell.angle_alpha   90.00
_cell.angle_beta   90.00
_cell.angle_gamma   90.00
#
_symmetry.space_group_name_H-M   'P 1'
#
loop_
_entity.id
_entity.type
_entity.pdbx_description
1 polymer ?
#
loop_
_entity_poly.entity_id
_entity_poly.type
_entity_poly.pdbx_seq_one_letter_code
_entity_poly.pdbx_strand_id
1 'polypeptide(L)'
;SSLAPLSWNTESAQVLWQTSRDVIAFLADEFKVDSVNRIKPGIAEATRAVLRRVPDHVFVRSIDDPDVALLVGLAREKGIVVTEMGGTLGQYRAVTIIKKVL
;
A
#
# COMPACT_ATOMS: atom_id res chain seq x y z
N SER A 1 -33.55 10.34 12.02
CA SER A 1 -32.78 9.57 13.00
C SER A 1 -31.41 10.23 13.18
N SER A 2 -31.07 10.69 14.38
CA SER A 2 -29.77 11.30 14.67
C SER A 2 -28.70 10.22 14.78
N LEU A 3 -27.64 10.31 13.96
CA LEU A 3 -26.47 9.44 14.09
C LEU A 3 -25.80 9.74 15.44
N ALA A 4 -25.48 8.70 16.21
CA ALA A 4 -24.68 8.85 17.41
C ALA A 4 -23.31 9.46 17.05
N PRO A 5 -22.73 10.32 17.90
CA PRO A 5 -21.41 10.89 17.65
C PRO A 5 -20.39 9.76 17.52
N LEU A 6 -19.54 9.84 16.49
CA LEU A 6 -18.40 8.94 16.28
C LEU A 6 -17.47 9.02 17.49
N SER A 7 -17.51 8.01 18.36
CA SER A 7 -16.50 7.81 19.39
C SER A 7 -15.26 7.20 18.74
N TRP A 8 -14.33 8.05 18.30
CA TRP A 8 -13.01 7.59 17.88
C TRP A 8 -12.33 6.93 19.08
N ASN A 9 -12.06 5.63 19.01
CA ASN A 9 -11.24 4.97 20.01
C ASN A 9 -9.78 5.37 19.78
N THR A 10 -9.31 6.36 20.56
CA THR A 10 -7.96 6.92 20.47
C THR A 10 -6.87 5.86 20.61
N GLU A 11 -7.07 4.82 21.43
CA GLU A 11 -6.11 3.72 21.58
C GLU A 11 -6.00 2.89 20.30
N SER A 12 -7.13 2.58 19.66
CA SER A 12 -7.12 1.86 18.37
C SER A 12 -6.47 2.69 17.26
N ALA A 13 -6.67 4.01 17.26
CA ALA A 13 -6.00 4.90 16.30
C ALA A 13 -4.48 4.92 16.50
N GLN A 14 -4.00 4.92 17.75
CA GLN A 14 -2.57 4.89 18.05
C GLN A 14 -1.91 3.56 17.61
N VAL A 15 -2.56 2.43 17.88
CA VAL A 15 -2.09 1.11 17.43
C VAL A 15 -2.00 1.06 15.90
N LEU A 16 -3.05 1.50 15.21
CA LEU A 16 -3.10 1.50 13.75
C LEU A 16 -2.02 2.40 13.14
N TRP A 17 -1.78 3.56 13.77
CA TRP A 17 -0.72 4.47 13.36
C TRP A 17 0.67 3.85 13.53
N GLN A 18 0.93 3.17 14.65
CA GLN A 18 2.20 2.49 14.86
C GLN A 18 2.40 1.37 13.84
N THR A 19 1.40 0.50 13.63
CA THR A 19 1.47 -0.56 12.62
C THR A 19 1.73 -0.02 11.22
N SER A 20 1.12 1.11 10.85
CA SER A 20 1.41 1.80 9.58
C SER A 20 2.90 2.14 9.48
N ARG A 21 3.45 2.79 10.51
CA ARG A 21 4.86 3.19 10.54
C ARG A 21 5.81 1.99 10.44
N ASP A 22 5.51 0.91 11.13
CA ASP A 22 6.33 -0.30 11.12
C ASP A 22 6.36 -0.94 9.73
N VAL A 23 5.20 -1.03 9.05
CA VAL A 23 5.13 -1.53 7.67
C VAL A 23 5.92 -0.65 6.70
N ILE A 24 5.75 0.67 6.79
CA ILE A 24 6.47 1.61 5.90
C ILE A 24 7.98 1.56 6.15
N ALA A 25 8.41 1.46 7.41
CA ALA A 25 9.82 1.34 7.77
C ALA A 25 10.42 0.01 7.26
N PHE A 26 9.70 -1.09 7.43
CA PHE A 26 10.08 -2.41 6.90
C PHE A 26 10.26 -2.36 5.38
N LEU A 27 9.26 -1.86 4.65
CA LEU A 27 9.35 -1.77 3.18
C LEU A 27 10.47 -0.85 2.71
N ALA A 28 10.74 0.24 3.45
CA ALA A 28 11.83 1.13 3.12
C ALA A 28 13.20 0.46 3.28
N ASP A 29 13.41 -0.31 4.34
CA ASP A 29 14.66 -1.02 4.57
C ASP A 29 14.84 -2.21 3.61
N GLU A 30 13.82 -3.06 3.48
CA GLU A 30 13.88 -4.27 2.65
C GLU A 30 14.17 -3.94 1.18
N PHE A 31 13.47 -2.94 0.64
CA PHE A 31 13.59 -2.53 -0.77
C PHE A 31 14.52 -1.33 -0.99
N LYS A 32 15.34 -0.98 0.02
CA LYS A 32 16.35 0.10 -0.03
C LYS A 32 15.79 1.41 -0.60
N VAL A 33 14.63 1.80 -0.09
CA VAL A 33 13.91 3.01 -0.50
C VAL A 33 14.45 4.23 0.25
N ASP A 34 15.26 5.03 -0.43
CA ASP A 34 15.84 6.28 0.11
C ASP A 34 14.84 7.35 0.55
N SER A 35 13.58 7.28 0.12
CA SER A 35 12.53 8.23 0.50
C SER A 35 11.20 7.53 0.69
N VAL A 36 10.62 7.64 1.89
CA VAL A 36 9.29 7.12 2.22
C VAL A 36 8.20 7.66 1.28
N ASN A 37 8.41 8.84 0.67
CA ASN A 37 7.50 9.41 -0.31
C ASN A 37 7.39 8.59 -1.60
N ARG A 38 8.27 7.62 -1.84
CA ARG A 38 8.16 6.68 -2.97
C ARG A 38 7.28 5.48 -2.63
N ILE A 39 6.94 5.26 -1.37
CA ILE A 39 6.03 4.19 -0.92
C ILE A 39 4.60 4.75 -0.98
N LYS A 40 3.71 4.05 -1.68
CA LYS A 40 2.32 4.45 -1.91
C LYS A 40 1.40 3.40 -1.32
N PRO A 41 1.08 3.53 -0.01
CA PRO A 41 0.25 2.57 0.69
C PRO A 41 -1.23 2.77 0.39
N GLY A 42 -1.98 1.68 0.39
CA GLY A 42 -3.41 1.68 0.12
C GLY A 42 -3.74 1.59 -1.37
N ILE A 43 -4.94 1.08 -1.65
CA ILE A 43 -5.39 0.71 -3.00
C ILE A 43 -5.37 1.92 -3.95
N ALA A 44 -5.96 3.04 -3.53
CA ALA A 44 -6.08 4.21 -4.38
C ALA A 44 -4.72 4.89 -4.66
N GLU A 45 -3.81 4.91 -3.70
CA GLU A 45 -2.46 5.45 -3.91
C GLU A 45 -1.63 4.53 -4.81
N ALA A 46 -1.64 3.23 -4.51
CA ALA A 46 -0.94 2.21 -5.29
C ALA A 46 -1.39 2.21 -6.76
N THR A 47 -2.71 2.26 -6.99
CA THR A 47 -3.31 2.31 -8.34
C THR A 47 -2.90 3.59 -9.07
N ARG A 48 -2.97 4.76 -8.41
CA ARG A 48 -2.54 6.03 -9.01
C ARG A 48 -1.06 6.02 -9.36
N ALA A 49 -0.21 5.37 -8.56
CA ALA A 49 1.21 5.23 -8.83
C ALA A 49 1.47 4.40 -10.09
N VAL A 50 0.78 3.26 -10.25
CA VAL A 50 0.89 2.43 -11.46
C VAL A 50 0.42 3.16 -12.72
N LEU A 51 -0.65 3.96 -12.61
CA LEU A 51 -1.18 4.72 -13.74
C LEU A 51 -0.29 5.89 -14.17
N ARG A 52 0.33 6.61 -13.23
CA ARG A 52 0.91 7.94 -13.48
C ARG A 52 2.42 8.02 -13.30
N ARG A 53 3.07 6.99 -12.77
CA ARG A 53 4.50 6.97 -12.44
C ARG A 53 5.15 5.70 -13.00
N VAL A 54 6.45 5.55 -12.72
CA VAL A 54 7.20 4.33 -13.03
C VAL A 54 7.29 3.49 -11.75
N PRO A 55 6.46 2.46 -11.57
CA PRO A 55 6.53 1.59 -10.41
C PRO A 55 7.79 0.73 -10.46
N ASP A 56 8.38 0.52 -9.28
CA ASP A 56 9.45 -0.43 -9.05
C ASP A 56 8.87 -1.78 -8.62
N HIS A 57 7.97 -1.74 -7.63
CA HIS A 57 7.29 -2.91 -7.08
C HIS A 57 5.80 -2.62 -6.83
N VAL A 58 4.97 -3.65 -7.01
CA VAL A 58 3.55 -3.64 -6.66
C VAL A 58 3.29 -4.82 -5.73
N PHE A 59 2.86 -4.52 -4.51
CA PHE A 59 2.53 -5.50 -3.48
C PHE A 59 1.04 -5.52 -3.22
N VAL A 60 0.51 -6.71 -2.98
CA VAL A 60 -0.87 -6.92 -2.51
C VAL A 60 -0.85 -7.84 -1.29
N ARG A 61 -1.84 -7.69 -0.42
CA ARG A 61 -2.01 -8.62 0.70
C ARG A 61 -2.42 -10.00 0.20
N SER A 62 -3.38 -10.02 -0.72
CA SER A 62 -3.85 -11.20 -1.43
C SER A 62 -4.16 -10.80 -2.86
N ILE A 63 -3.69 -11.58 -3.83
CA ILE A 63 -3.89 -11.31 -5.26
C ILE A 63 -5.33 -11.57 -5.71
N ASP A 64 -6.05 -12.41 -4.96
CA ASP A 64 -7.45 -12.78 -5.21
C ASP A 64 -8.44 -11.83 -4.51
N ASP A 65 -7.96 -10.81 -3.79
CA ASP A 65 -8.79 -9.78 -3.18
C ASP A 65 -9.49 -8.94 -4.27
N PRO A 66 -10.84 -8.94 -4.36
CA PRO A 66 -11.56 -8.20 -5.39
C PRO A 66 -11.25 -6.70 -5.38
N ASP A 67 -10.91 -6.12 -4.21
CA ASP A 67 -10.63 -4.70 -4.07
C ASP A 67 -9.31 -4.30 -4.76
N VAL A 68 -8.38 -5.24 -4.99
CA VAL A 68 -7.11 -4.99 -5.70
C VAL A 68 -7.12 -5.43 -7.16
N ALA A 69 -8.22 -6.01 -7.65
CA ALA A 69 -8.31 -6.55 -9.01
C ALA A 69 -7.92 -5.53 -10.11
N LEU A 70 -8.35 -4.27 -9.96
CA LEU A 70 -7.98 -3.19 -10.88
C LEU A 70 -6.46 -2.93 -10.88
N LEU A 71 -5.85 -2.84 -9.70
CA LEU A 71 -4.41 -2.65 -9.55
C LEU A 71 -3.64 -3.80 -10.19
N VAL A 72 -4.05 -5.05 -9.93
CA VAL A 72 -3.43 -6.25 -10.48
C VAL A 72 -3.53 -6.28 -12.01
N GLY A 73 -4.70 -5.95 -12.55
CA GLY A 73 -4.92 -5.84 -14.00
C GLY A 73 -3.99 -4.81 -14.66
N LEU A 74 -3.93 -3.60 -14.11
CA LEU A 74 -3.07 -2.52 -14.61
C LEU A 74 -1.58 -2.86 -14.53
N ALA A 75 -1.15 -3.52 -13.44
CA ALA A 75 0.22 -3.96 -13.28
C ALA A 75 0.60 -5.00 -14.34
N ARG A 76 -0.26 -6.01 -14.56
CA ARG A 76 -0.08 -7.04 -15.59
C ARG A 76 -0.02 -6.45 -17.00
N GLU A 77 -0.91 -5.52 -17.34
CA GLU A 77 -0.92 -4.83 -18.63
C GLU A 77 0.41 -4.11 -18.91
N LYS A 78 1.02 -3.54 -17.88
CA LYS A 78 2.33 -2.85 -17.94
C LYS A 78 3.53 -3.79 -17.77
N GLY A 79 3.32 -5.11 -17.66
CA GLY A 79 4.38 -6.09 -17.46
C GLY A 79 5.07 -6.02 -16.09
N ILE A 80 4.40 -5.46 -15.08
CA ILE A 80 4.90 -5.34 -13.71
C ILE A 80 4.47 -6.57 -12.92
N VAL A 81 5.42 -7.22 -12.26
CA VAL A 81 5.14 -8.33 -11.35
C VAL A 81 4.42 -7.80 -10.10
N VAL A 82 3.31 -8.44 -9.76
CA VAL A 82 2.59 -8.21 -8.49
C VAL A 82 3.00 -9.29 -7.51
N THR A 83 3.51 -8.88 -6.35
CA THR A 83 3.96 -9.79 -5.29
C THR A 83 2.93 -9.82 -4.16
N GLU A 84 2.47 -11.02 -3.82
CA GLU A 84 1.64 -11.23 -2.65
C GLU A 84 2.50 -11.27 -1.38
N MET A 85 2.15 -10.45 -0.39
CA MET A 85 2.93 -10.25 0.85
C MET A 85 2.16 -10.62 2.13
N GLY A 86 0.88 -11.00 2.02
CA GLY A 86 0.08 -11.43 3.16
C GLY A 86 0.06 -10.41 4.31
N GLY A 87 0.10 -10.94 5.54
CA GLY A 87 0.06 -10.13 6.77
C GLY A 87 1.20 -9.11 6.91
N THR A 88 2.29 -9.24 6.15
CA THR A 88 3.43 -8.31 6.18
C THR A 88 3.04 -6.89 5.78
N LEU A 89 1.97 -6.69 4.99
CA LEU A 89 1.46 -5.35 4.67
C LEU A 89 0.62 -4.72 5.80
N GLY A 90 0.50 -5.41 6.94
CA GLY A 90 -0.27 -4.95 8.10
C GLY A 90 -1.71 -4.65 7.72
N GLN A 91 -2.11 -3.38 7.83
CA GLN A 91 -3.46 -2.90 7.50
C GLN A 91 -3.69 -2.63 6.01
N TYR A 92 -2.64 -2.55 5.19
CA TYR A 92 -2.77 -2.22 3.78
C TYR A 92 -3.17 -3.45 2.95
N ARG A 93 -4.08 -3.25 1.99
CA ARG A 93 -4.42 -4.27 0.98
C ARG A 93 -3.46 -4.23 -0.21
N ALA A 94 -2.89 -3.07 -0.49
CA ALA A 94 -1.93 -2.87 -1.56
C ALA A 94 -0.90 -1.80 -1.20
N VAL A 95 0.31 -1.91 -1.76
CA VAL A 95 1.35 -0.89 -1.70
C VAL A 95 2.10 -0.87 -3.03
N THR A 96 2.35 0.30 -3.60
CA THR A 96 3.27 0.44 -4.76
C THR A 96 4.50 1.22 -4.34
N ILE A 97 5.70 0.74 -4.68
CA ILE A 97 6.94 1.51 -4.57
C ILE A 97 7.25 2.11 -5.94
N ILE A 98 7.52 3.40 -5.99
CA ILE A 98 7.88 4.12 -7.23
C ILE A 98 9.41 4.08 -7.39
N LYS A 99 9.88 3.88 -8.64
CA LYS A 99 11.32 3.95 -8.97
C LYS A 99 11.89 5.32 -8.64
N LYS A 100 13.16 5.33 -8.23
CA LYS A 100 13.95 6.55 -8.21
C LYS A 100 14.25 6.96 -9.65
N VAL A 101 13.87 8.16 -10.04
CA VAL A 101 14.31 8.78 -11.29
C VAL A 101 15.56 9.60 -10.95
N LEU A 102 16.66 9.34 -11.66
CA LEU A 102 17.91 10.10 -11.54
C LEU A 102 17.78 11.49 -12.18
#